data_AF-A0A914LGF4-F1
#
_entry.id   AF-A0A914LGF4-F1
#
_cell.length_a   1.000
_cell.length_b   1.000
_cell.length_c   1.000
_cell.angle_alpha   90.00
_cell.angle_beta   90.00
_cell.angle_gamma   90.00
#
_symmetry.space_group_name_H-M   'P 1'
#
loop_
_entity.id
_entity.type
_entity.pdbx_description
1 polymer ?
#
loop_
_entity_poly.entity_id
_entity_poly.type
_entity_poly.pdbx_seq_one_letter_code
_entity_poly.pdbx_strand_id
1 'polypeptide(L)'
;MLKFLILTCLIIKTHSWTWNDYPSPRGTTYWKCGLTKPAWICDPDGMLTDQQRKEIVELVEDFKEKTKRPNSIYSCMREGLRLVVALAKDKIGPEDTSSGKTNLCRNNRRWISLDETNCKTDMIGIELNTNVFRFCYQLRPVMTINYDEFRQLNNNEGYYLNYNNYFEALKWYIESLRILYIHRLSIFDDDASISEIQQALDLGNKTLSNSQAAIEENKLKLSEMRELLTQGQKLYEKNTVSQQFFNYL
;
A
#
# COMPACT_ATOMS: atom_id res chain seq x y z
N MET A 1 -37.13 -30.27 45.44
CA MET A 1 -36.87 -30.59 44.02
C MET A 1 -36.50 -29.31 43.27
N LEU A 2 -35.31 -28.75 43.52
CA LEU A 2 -34.86 -27.49 42.92
C LEU A 2 -33.32 -27.46 42.93
N LYS A 3 -32.69 -28.50 42.36
CA LYS A 3 -31.21 -28.66 42.38
C LYS A 3 -30.62 -29.16 41.05
N PHE A 4 -31.35 -29.04 39.94
CA PHE A 4 -30.90 -29.51 38.62
C PHE A 4 -31.20 -28.53 37.47
N LEU A 5 -31.10 -27.23 37.73
CA LEU A 5 -31.00 -26.20 36.68
C LEU A 5 -29.69 -25.44 36.86
N ILE A 6 -28.63 -26.19 37.16
CA ILE A 6 -27.25 -25.74 37.00
C ILE A 6 -27.04 -25.62 35.49
N LEU A 7 -27.17 -24.39 35.01
CA LEU A 7 -26.02 -23.73 34.39
C LEU A 7 -25.37 -24.56 33.27
N THR A 8 -26.13 -24.90 32.23
CA THR A 8 -25.57 -24.89 30.88
C THR A 8 -25.28 -23.43 30.53
N CYS A 9 -24.25 -22.86 31.17
CA CYS A 9 -23.43 -21.85 30.53
C CYS A 9 -22.86 -22.54 29.29
N LEU A 10 -23.63 -22.47 28.20
CA LEU A 10 -23.08 -22.51 26.86
C LEU A 10 -22.00 -21.43 26.87
N ILE A 11 -20.77 -21.85 27.12
CA ILE A 11 -19.59 -21.12 26.69
C ILE A 11 -19.73 -21.13 25.17
N ILE A 12 -20.49 -20.16 24.64
CA ILE A 12 -20.35 -19.75 23.26
C ILE A 12 -18.93 -19.22 23.23
N LYS A 13 -17.96 -20.11 22.96
CA LYS A 13 -16.66 -19.68 22.49
C LYS A 13 -17.00 -18.94 21.21
N THR A 14 -17.01 -17.61 21.26
CA THR A 14 -16.86 -16.82 20.05
C THR A 14 -15.52 -17.29 19.49
N HIS A 15 -15.60 -18.01 18.38
CA HIS A 15 -14.40 -18.52 17.74
C HIS A 15 -13.69 -17.30 17.16
N SER A 16 -12.62 -16.86 17.82
CA SER A 16 -11.77 -15.81 17.31
C SER A 16 -10.83 -16.41 16.29
N TRP A 17 -10.84 -15.83 15.10
CA TRP A 17 -9.93 -16.24 14.04
C TRP A 17 -8.53 -15.68 14.27
N THR A 18 -7.54 -16.43 13.83
CA THR A 18 -6.17 -15.97 13.61
C THR A 18 -5.87 -16.01 12.12
N TRP A 19 -4.85 -15.27 11.68
CA TRP A 19 -4.40 -15.37 10.28
C TRP A 19 -3.93 -16.78 9.88
N ASN A 20 -3.60 -17.64 10.86
CA ASN A 20 -3.16 -19.01 10.66
C ASN A 20 -4.29 -20.05 10.59
N ASP A 21 -5.54 -19.70 10.87
CA ASP A 21 -6.69 -20.61 10.81
C ASP A 21 -7.90 -20.01 10.09
N TYR A 22 -7.88 -18.71 9.82
CA TYR A 22 -8.85 -18.05 8.96
C TYR A 22 -8.90 -18.72 7.56
N PRO A 23 -10.09 -19.06 7.04
CA PRO A 23 -10.23 -19.81 5.80
C PRO A 23 -9.80 -19.01 4.58
N SER A 24 -9.23 -19.71 3.60
CA SER A 24 -8.88 -19.11 2.31
C SER A 24 -10.10 -19.09 1.39
N PRO A 25 -10.50 -17.94 0.82
CA PRO A 25 -11.63 -17.85 -0.10
C PRO A 25 -11.31 -18.39 -1.51
N ARG A 26 -10.03 -18.73 -1.78
CA ARG A 26 -9.59 -19.32 -3.05
C ARG A 26 -8.88 -20.66 -2.93
N GLY A 27 -8.51 -21.06 -1.72
CA GLY A 27 -7.92 -22.36 -1.45
C GLY A 27 -8.97 -23.47 -1.39
N THR A 28 -8.56 -24.66 -0.98
CA THR A 28 -9.44 -25.84 -0.81
C THR A 28 -10.53 -25.68 0.26
N THR A 29 -10.51 -24.58 1.00
CA THR A 29 -11.44 -24.27 2.09
C THR A 29 -12.41 -23.14 1.76
N TYR A 30 -12.57 -22.73 0.50
CA TYR A 30 -13.44 -21.60 0.12
C TYR A 30 -14.88 -21.75 0.62
N TRP A 31 -15.38 -22.98 0.74
CA TRP A 31 -16.71 -23.27 1.26
C TRP A 31 -16.90 -22.83 2.72
N LYS A 32 -15.82 -22.77 3.52
CA LYS A 32 -15.86 -22.24 4.89
C LYS A 32 -16.13 -20.73 4.95
N CYS A 33 -15.89 -20.02 3.85
CA CYS A 33 -16.27 -18.62 3.67
C CYS A 33 -17.74 -18.45 3.28
N GLY A 34 -18.51 -19.54 3.23
CA GLY A 34 -19.88 -19.59 2.72
C GLY A 34 -19.97 -19.30 1.21
N LEU A 35 -18.93 -19.65 0.46
CA LEU A 35 -18.89 -19.53 -0.99
C LEU A 35 -19.21 -20.86 -1.67
N THR A 36 -19.91 -20.80 -2.80
CA THR A 36 -20.13 -21.97 -3.68
C THR A 36 -18.99 -22.20 -4.67
N LYS A 37 -18.18 -21.17 -4.94
CA LYS A 37 -16.99 -21.20 -5.80
C LYS A 37 -15.91 -20.26 -5.25
N PRO A 38 -14.63 -20.47 -5.60
CA PRO A 38 -13.55 -19.54 -5.23
C PRO A 38 -13.86 -18.07 -5.60
N ALA A 39 -13.60 -17.15 -4.67
CA ALA A 39 -13.81 -15.70 -4.85
C ALA A 39 -12.81 -14.89 -4.00
N TRP A 40 -12.93 -13.56 -3.99
CA TRP A 40 -12.04 -12.65 -3.25
C TRP A 40 -12.62 -12.11 -1.94
N ILE A 41 -13.70 -12.71 -1.46
CA ILE A 41 -14.34 -12.38 -0.18
C ILE A 41 -14.39 -13.62 0.70
N CYS A 42 -14.14 -13.46 2.00
CA CYS A 42 -14.41 -14.50 2.97
C CYS A 42 -15.28 -14.01 4.12
N ASP A 43 -16.34 -14.75 4.45
CA ASP A 43 -17.24 -14.47 5.58
C ASP A 43 -17.61 -15.78 6.30
N PRO A 44 -16.69 -16.33 7.10
CA PRO A 44 -16.91 -17.61 7.77
C PRO A 44 -17.87 -17.53 8.96
N ASP A 45 -18.12 -16.32 9.49
CA ASP A 45 -19.03 -16.11 10.63
C ASP A 45 -20.46 -15.76 10.21
N GLY A 46 -20.72 -15.66 8.90
CA GLY A 46 -22.04 -15.38 8.33
C GLY A 46 -22.55 -13.98 8.68
N MET A 47 -21.67 -12.98 8.63
CA MET A 47 -22.05 -11.57 8.79
C MET A 47 -22.93 -11.07 7.64
N LEU A 48 -22.84 -11.71 6.48
CA LEU A 48 -23.68 -11.46 5.31
C LEU A 48 -24.64 -12.63 5.07
N THR A 49 -25.83 -12.33 4.57
CA THR A 49 -26.69 -13.35 3.96
C THR A 49 -26.07 -13.86 2.65
N ASP A 50 -26.49 -15.03 2.17
CA ASP A 50 -25.97 -15.59 0.91
C ASP A 50 -26.18 -14.65 -0.29
N GLN A 51 -27.32 -13.96 -0.32
CA GLN A 51 -27.63 -12.98 -1.36
C GLN A 51 -26.71 -11.75 -1.27
N GLN A 52 -26.52 -11.20 -0.07
CA GLN A 52 -25.60 -10.08 0.16
C GLN A 52 -24.16 -10.47 -0.20
N ARG A 53 -23.72 -11.67 0.19
CA ARG A 53 -22.39 -12.17 -0.15
C ARG A 53 -22.22 -12.27 -1.66
N LYS A 54 -23.21 -12.78 -2.39
CA LYS A 54 -23.19 -12.82 -3.85
C LYS A 54 -23.03 -11.43 -4.46
N GLU A 55 -23.76 -10.44 -3.96
CA GLU A 55 -23.64 -9.05 -4.43
C GLU A 55 -22.26 -8.46 -4.14
N ILE A 56 -21.68 -8.71 -2.96
CA ILE A 56 -20.32 -8.26 -2.67
C ILE A 56 -19.29 -8.97 -3.56
N VAL A 57 -19.46 -10.27 -3.88
CA VAL A 57 -18.61 -10.96 -4.86
C VAL A 57 -18.63 -10.24 -6.20
N GLU A 58 -19.82 -9.89 -6.70
CA GLU A 58 -19.97 -9.16 -7.96
C GLU A 58 -19.32 -7.77 -7.91
N LEU A 59 -19.49 -7.02 -6.80
CA LEU A 59 -18.85 -5.71 -6.61
C LEU A 59 -17.32 -5.80 -6.56
N VAL A 60 -16.77 -6.84 -5.93
CA VAL A 60 -15.32 -7.04 -5.85
C VAL A 60 -14.72 -7.39 -7.22
N GLU A 61 -15.41 -8.19 -8.03
CA GLU A 61 -14.97 -8.46 -9.41
C GLU A 61 -15.13 -7.23 -10.31
N ASP A 62 -16.24 -6.49 -10.19
CA ASP A 62 -16.48 -5.24 -10.92
C ASP A 62 -15.46 -4.15 -10.56
N PHE A 63 -15.02 -4.07 -9.29
CA PHE A 63 -13.93 -3.20 -8.87
C PHE A 63 -12.67 -3.43 -9.71
N LYS A 64 -12.28 -4.70 -9.90
CA LYS A 64 -11.12 -5.04 -10.72
C LYS A 64 -11.30 -4.58 -12.16
N GLU A 65 -12.44 -4.89 -12.76
CA GLU A 65 -12.73 -4.52 -14.16
C GLU A 65 -12.74 -3.00 -14.37
N LYS A 66 -13.39 -2.25 -13.47
CA LYS A 66 -13.48 -0.78 -13.56
C LYS A 66 -12.17 -0.05 -13.24
N THR A 67 -11.22 -0.72 -12.59
CA THR A 67 -9.90 -0.16 -12.31
C THR A 67 -8.85 -0.56 -13.35
N LYS A 68 -9.24 -1.31 -14.39
CA LYS A 68 -8.36 -1.62 -15.53
C LYS A 68 -8.00 -0.37 -16.33
N ARG A 69 -6.75 -0.34 -16.77
CA ARG A 69 -6.20 0.65 -17.69
C ARG A 69 -5.52 -0.08 -18.86
N PRO A 70 -6.26 -0.48 -19.90
CA PRO A 70 -5.74 -1.32 -20.97
C PRO A 70 -4.49 -0.77 -21.66
N ASN A 71 -4.38 0.55 -21.75
CA ASN A 71 -3.27 1.25 -22.39
C ASN A 71 -2.11 1.60 -21.44
N SER A 72 -2.19 1.23 -20.16
CA SER A 72 -1.12 1.54 -19.20
C SER A 72 0.17 0.82 -19.57
N ILE A 73 1.30 1.50 -19.40
CA ILE A 73 2.63 0.89 -19.53
C ILE A 73 2.87 -0.20 -18.47
N TYR A 74 2.17 -0.12 -17.34
CA TYR A 74 2.28 -1.08 -16.24
C TYR A 74 1.30 -2.25 -16.42
N SER A 75 1.83 -3.48 -16.50
CA SER A 75 1.02 -4.70 -16.68
C SER A 75 -0.10 -4.86 -15.65
N CYS A 76 0.16 -4.45 -14.41
CA CYS A 76 -0.79 -4.62 -13.31
C CYS A 76 -1.94 -3.62 -13.36
N MET A 77 -1.70 -2.42 -13.90
CA MET A 77 -2.78 -1.49 -14.18
C MET A 77 -3.65 -2.00 -15.35
N ARG A 78 -3.06 -2.68 -16.34
CA ARG A 78 -3.84 -3.31 -17.42
C ARG A 78 -4.77 -4.43 -16.91
N GLU A 79 -4.32 -5.19 -15.92
CA GLU A 79 -5.11 -6.26 -15.28
C GLU A 79 -6.20 -5.75 -14.33
N GLY A 80 -6.07 -4.51 -13.85
CA GLY A 80 -6.96 -3.91 -12.84
C GLY A 80 -6.56 -4.29 -11.43
N LEU A 81 -6.96 -3.48 -10.45
CA LEU A 81 -6.61 -3.73 -9.05
C LEU A 81 -7.45 -4.85 -8.46
N ARG A 82 -6.80 -5.72 -7.69
CA ARG A 82 -7.50 -6.76 -6.93
C ARG A 82 -7.93 -6.20 -5.57
N LEU A 83 -9.20 -6.40 -5.25
CA LEU A 83 -9.76 -6.14 -3.94
C LEU A 83 -10.01 -7.46 -3.23
N VAL A 84 -9.60 -7.57 -1.97
CA VAL A 84 -9.82 -8.74 -1.12
C VAL A 84 -10.59 -8.31 0.13
N VAL A 85 -11.60 -9.08 0.52
CA VAL A 85 -12.46 -8.76 1.67
C VAL A 85 -12.45 -9.89 2.69
N ALA A 86 -12.13 -9.58 3.93
CA ALA A 86 -12.19 -10.48 5.08
C ALA A 86 -13.25 -10.00 6.06
N LEU A 87 -14.23 -10.84 6.40
CA LEU A 87 -15.23 -10.58 7.41
C LEU A 87 -15.06 -11.52 8.59
N ALA A 88 -15.23 -11.03 9.81
CA ALA A 88 -15.30 -11.85 11.02
C ALA A 88 -16.07 -11.12 12.10
N LYS A 89 -16.80 -11.82 12.96
CA LYS A 89 -17.47 -11.16 14.09
C LYS A 89 -16.46 -10.49 15.01
N ASP A 90 -15.39 -11.22 15.30
CA ASP A 90 -14.28 -10.74 16.12
C ASP A 90 -13.07 -10.36 15.27
N LYS A 91 -12.12 -9.66 15.90
CA LYS A 91 -10.82 -9.30 15.32
C LYS A 91 -10.10 -10.54 14.76
N ILE A 92 -9.60 -10.50 13.51
CA ILE A 92 -8.77 -11.57 12.96
C ILE A 92 -7.32 -11.37 13.41
N GLY A 93 -6.86 -12.24 14.32
CA GLY A 93 -5.49 -12.28 14.81
C GLY A 93 -5.13 -11.16 15.82
N PRO A 94 -4.12 -11.41 16.67
CA PRO A 94 -3.70 -10.46 17.70
C PRO A 94 -2.85 -9.30 17.14
N GLU A 95 -2.18 -9.49 15.99
CA GLU A 95 -1.06 -8.64 15.52
C GLU A 95 -1.44 -7.34 14.77
N ASP A 96 -2.73 -7.05 14.59
CA ASP A 96 -3.10 -5.80 13.93
C ASP A 96 -2.98 -4.62 14.90
N THR A 97 -2.07 -3.71 14.60
CA THR A 97 -1.83 -2.48 15.38
C THR A 97 -3.08 -1.59 15.45
N SER A 98 -3.14 -0.72 16.45
CA SER A 98 -4.17 0.33 16.64
C SER A 98 -4.27 1.37 15.51
N SER A 99 -3.50 1.19 14.43
CA SER A 99 -3.39 2.15 13.33
C SER A 99 -4.39 1.92 12.19
N GLY A 100 -5.52 1.25 12.40
CA GLY A 100 -6.51 0.99 11.32
C GLY A 100 -6.00 0.08 10.18
N LYS A 101 -4.80 -0.49 10.33
CA LYS A 101 -4.17 -1.39 9.37
C LYS A 101 -4.38 -2.85 9.73
N THR A 102 -4.60 -3.69 8.74
CA THR A 102 -4.71 -5.16 8.89
C THR A 102 -3.51 -5.89 8.27
N ASN A 103 -3.17 -7.06 8.79
CA ASN A 103 -2.16 -7.94 8.20
C ASN A 103 -2.68 -8.82 7.05
N LEU A 104 -3.93 -8.65 6.62
CA LEU A 104 -4.54 -9.38 5.50
C LEU A 104 -3.62 -9.47 4.26
N CYS A 105 -3.06 -8.34 3.82
CA CYS A 105 -2.17 -8.28 2.64
C CYS A 105 -0.79 -8.89 2.87
N ARG A 106 -0.40 -9.11 4.13
CA ARG A 106 0.88 -9.75 4.51
C ARG A 106 0.72 -11.23 4.78
N ASN A 107 -0.51 -11.76 4.84
CA ASN A 107 -0.78 -13.18 5.06
C ASN A 107 -0.56 -14.01 3.78
N ASN A 108 0.71 -14.11 3.43
CA ASN A 108 1.29 -14.79 2.28
C ASN A 108 1.10 -16.31 2.25
N ARG A 109 0.56 -16.95 3.30
CA ARG A 109 0.48 -18.42 3.37
C ARG A 109 -0.85 -19.04 2.92
N ARG A 110 -1.96 -18.28 2.86
CA ARG A 110 -3.30 -18.86 2.56
C ARG A 110 -4.21 -18.05 1.66
N TRP A 111 -4.13 -16.72 1.69
CA TRP A 111 -4.99 -15.85 0.88
C TRP A 111 -4.37 -15.49 -0.48
N ILE A 112 -3.06 -15.64 -0.58
CA ILE A 112 -2.21 -15.17 -1.68
C ILE A 112 -1.73 -16.32 -2.57
N SER A 113 -2.45 -17.47 -2.64
CA SER A 113 -2.32 -18.33 -3.82
C SER A 113 -3.09 -17.68 -4.99
N LEU A 114 -2.66 -16.47 -5.33
CA LEU A 114 -2.93 -15.79 -6.58
C LEU A 114 -2.20 -16.58 -7.65
N ASP A 115 -2.95 -17.12 -8.61
CA ASP A 115 -2.44 -17.68 -9.85
C ASP A 115 -1.39 -16.77 -10.50
N GLU A 116 -0.58 -17.40 -11.35
CA GLU A 116 0.67 -17.04 -12.02
C GLU A 116 0.73 -15.70 -12.80
N THR A 117 0.18 -14.59 -12.29
CA THR A 117 0.36 -13.26 -12.90
C THR A 117 1.50 -12.48 -12.26
N ASN A 118 2.17 -11.61 -13.01
CA ASN A 118 3.27 -10.75 -12.52
C ASN A 118 2.79 -9.63 -11.56
N CYS A 119 1.52 -9.68 -11.16
CA CYS A 119 0.80 -8.68 -10.37
C CYS A 119 0.31 -9.24 -9.03
N LYS A 120 0.94 -10.33 -8.56
CA LYS A 120 0.68 -11.01 -7.28
C LYS A 120 0.67 -10.08 -6.06
N THR A 121 1.32 -8.93 -6.15
CA THR A 121 1.51 -8.03 -5.03
C THR A 121 0.66 -6.79 -5.09
N ASP A 122 -0.13 -6.56 -6.14
CA ASP A 122 -0.91 -5.32 -6.31
C ASP A 122 -2.36 -5.56 -5.90
N MET A 123 -2.63 -5.40 -4.59
CA MET A 123 -3.92 -5.64 -3.97
C MET A 123 -4.27 -4.62 -2.91
N ILE A 124 -5.57 -4.42 -2.72
CA ILE A 124 -6.14 -3.73 -1.56
C ILE A 124 -6.92 -4.78 -0.77
N GLY A 125 -6.70 -4.84 0.54
CA GLY A 125 -7.42 -5.70 1.45
C GLY A 125 -8.30 -4.87 2.38
N ILE A 126 -9.55 -5.30 2.53
CA ILE A 126 -10.49 -4.80 3.53
C ILE A 126 -10.68 -5.91 4.56
N GLU A 127 -10.51 -5.58 5.82
CA GLU A 127 -10.97 -6.40 6.93
C GLU A 127 -12.12 -5.68 7.63
N LEU A 128 -13.26 -6.34 7.75
CA LEU A 128 -14.42 -5.87 8.48
C LEU A 128 -14.70 -6.79 9.66
N ASN A 129 -14.81 -6.23 10.85
CA ASN A 129 -15.43 -6.91 11.97
C ASN A 129 -16.60 -6.11 12.55
N THR A 130 -17.23 -6.64 13.59
CA THR A 130 -18.40 -6.00 14.24
C THR A 130 -18.16 -4.56 14.68
N ASN A 131 -16.89 -4.18 14.95
CA ASN A 131 -16.56 -2.90 15.57
C ASN A 131 -15.73 -1.97 14.69
N VAL A 132 -15.06 -2.48 13.66
CA VAL A 132 -14.10 -1.66 12.89
C VAL A 132 -13.89 -2.19 11.47
N PHE A 133 -13.65 -1.27 10.55
CA PHE A 133 -12.99 -1.58 9.29
C PHE A 133 -11.50 -1.28 9.39
N ARG A 134 -10.72 -2.20 8.86
CA ARG A 134 -9.29 -2.04 8.65
C ARG A 134 -8.97 -2.28 7.21
N PHE A 135 -7.87 -1.68 6.77
CA PHE A 135 -7.41 -1.87 5.41
C PHE A 135 -5.94 -2.21 5.37
N CYS A 136 -5.54 -2.77 4.25
CA CYS A 136 -4.15 -2.91 3.88
C CYS A 136 -4.05 -2.71 2.38
N TYR A 137 -2.86 -2.39 1.93
CA TYR A 137 -2.55 -2.39 0.53
C TYR A 137 -1.13 -2.89 0.36
N GLN A 138 -0.94 -3.62 -0.72
CA GLN A 138 0.37 -3.88 -1.30
C GLN A 138 0.22 -3.34 -2.71
N LEU A 139 0.77 -2.16 -2.97
CA LEU A 139 0.62 -1.48 -4.25
C LEU A 139 1.97 -0.90 -4.62
N ARG A 140 2.31 -0.92 -5.91
CA ARG A 140 3.47 -0.15 -6.40
C ARG A 140 3.25 1.35 -6.15
N PRO A 141 4.33 2.15 -6.04
CA PRO A 141 4.24 3.59 -5.79
C PRO A 141 3.29 4.34 -6.73
N VAL A 142 3.29 3.97 -8.02
CA VAL A 142 2.43 4.56 -9.06
C VAL A 142 0.94 4.26 -8.90
N MET A 143 0.57 3.28 -8.07
CA MET A 143 -0.81 2.90 -7.75
C MET A 143 -1.18 3.25 -6.31
N THR A 144 -0.27 3.87 -5.55
CA THR A 144 -0.46 4.07 -4.12
C THR A 144 -1.43 5.20 -3.86
N ILE A 145 -2.50 4.89 -3.13
CA ILE A 145 -3.35 5.87 -2.45
C ILE A 145 -2.68 6.19 -1.10
N ASN A 146 -2.64 7.47 -0.71
CA ASN A 146 -2.07 7.85 0.59
C ASN A 146 -2.93 7.29 1.72
N TYR A 147 -2.29 6.87 2.81
CA TYR A 147 -2.94 6.37 4.02
C TYR A 147 -4.01 7.33 4.57
N ASP A 148 -3.79 8.65 4.48
CA ASP A 148 -4.75 9.65 4.94
C ASP A 148 -6.03 9.71 4.09
N GLU A 149 -5.94 9.42 2.79
CA GLU A 149 -7.11 9.37 1.91
C GLU A 149 -7.98 8.14 2.26
N PHE A 150 -7.34 7.00 2.56
CA PHE A 150 -8.05 5.83 3.11
C PHE A 150 -8.69 6.16 4.46
N ARG A 151 -7.97 6.83 5.37
CA ARG A 151 -8.54 7.21 6.67
C ARG A 151 -9.78 8.10 6.51
N GLN A 152 -9.82 8.96 5.49
CA GLN A 152 -11.00 9.79 5.21
C GLN A 152 -12.21 8.95 4.77
N LEU A 153 -12.01 7.85 4.04
CA LEU A 153 -13.09 6.89 3.76
C LEU A 153 -13.64 6.29 5.06
N ASN A 154 -12.78 6.05 6.04
CA ASN A 154 -13.17 5.42 7.31
C ASN A 154 -14.06 6.30 8.22
N ASN A 155 -14.24 7.59 7.94
CA ASN A 155 -14.98 8.50 8.81
C ASN A 155 -16.50 8.20 8.90
N ASN A 156 -17.06 7.45 7.95
CA ASN A 156 -18.49 7.10 7.94
C ASN A 156 -18.80 5.70 8.51
N GLU A 157 -17.79 4.97 8.96
CA GLU A 157 -17.93 3.58 9.43
C GLU A 157 -18.84 3.45 10.64
N GLY A 158 -18.75 4.41 11.57
CA GLY A 158 -19.54 4.41 12.79
C GLY A 158 -21.03 4.35 12.52
N TYR A 159 -21.53 4.96 11.44
CA TYR A 159 -22.95 4.90 11.09
C TYR A 159 -23.38 3.46 10.80
N TYR A 160 -22.71 2.77 9.88
CA TYR A 160 -23.15 1.44 9.45
C TYR A 160 -22.86 0.35 10.49
N LEU A 161 -21.74 0.44 11.21
CA LEU A 161 -21.37 -0.51 12.24
C LEU A 161 -22.35 -0.46 13.43
N ASN A 162 -22.80 0.74 13.83
CA ASN A 162 -23.76 0.90 14.92
C ASN A 162 -25.12 0.23 14.65
N TYR A 163 -25.50 0.09 13.37
CA TYR A 163 -26.75 -0.56 12.96
C TYR A 163 -26.56 -2.02 12.50
N ASN A 164 -25.38 -2.61 12.70
CA ASN A 164 -25.02 -3.95 12.20
C ASN A 164 -25.24 -4.10 10.68
N ASN A 165 -25.13 -3.01 9.91
CA ASN A 165 -25.39 -3.01 8.48
C ASN A 165 -24.10 -3.20 7.69
N TYR A 166 -23.47 -4.37 7.86
CA TYR A 166 -22.18 -4.72 7.27
C TYR A 166 -22.21 -4.73 5.73
N PHE A 167 -23.35 -5.09 5.15
CA PHE A 167 -23.53 -5.12 3.71
C PHE A 167 -23.46 -3.71 3.09
N GLU A 168 -24.25 -2.76 3.59
CA GLU A 168 -24.21 -1.38 3.08
C GLU A 168 -22.86 -0.71 3.40
N ALA A 169 -22.27 -1.05 4.55
CA ALA A 169 -20.94 -0.57 4.90
C ALA A 169 -19.89 -0.98 3.86
N LEU A 170 -19.85 -2.28 3.49
CA LEU A 170 -18.94 -2.78 2.47
C LEU A 170 -19.22 -2.16 1.11
N LYS A 171 -20.48 -2.12 0.68
CA LYS A 171 -20.87 -1.53 -0.60
C LYS A 171 -20.40 -0.07 -0.71
N TRP A 172 -20.69 0.73 0.32
CA TRP A 172 -20.25 2.12 0.37
C TRP A 172 -18.73 2.24 0.33
N TYR A 173 -18.01 1.41 1.09
CA TYR A 173 -16.54 1.46 1.13
C TYR A 173 -15.91 1.08 -0.21
N ILE A 174 -16.35 -0.02 -0.82
CA ILE A 174 -15.84 -0.52 -2.10
C ILE A 174 -16.07 0.51 -3.21
N GLU A 175 -17.27 1.09 -3.28
CA GLU A 175 -17.61 2.11 -4.26
C GLU A 175 -16.82 3.41 -4.04
N SER A 176 -16.68 3.84 -2.78
CA SER A 176 -15.90 5.04 -2.47
C SER A 176 -14.42 4.86 -2.82
N LEU A 177 -13.88 3.68 -2.52
CA LEU A 177 -12.52 3.32 -2.90
C LEU A 177 -12.34 3.27 -4.43
N ARG A 178 -13.32 2.73 -5.14
CA ARG A 178 -13.32 2.65 -6.60
C ARG A 178 -13.29 4.05 -7.22
N ILE A 179 -14.16 4.95 -6.74
CA ILE A 179 -14.22 6.34 -7.20
C ILE A 179 -12.89 7.04 -6.91
N LEU A 180 -12.36 6.93 -5.70
CA LEU A 180 -11.09 7.52 -5.31
C LEU A 180 -9.96 7.06 -6.24
N TYR A 181 -9.88 5.76 -6.53
CA TYR A 181 -8.84 5.22 -7.39
C TYR A 181 -9.01 5.63 -8.86
N ILE A 182 -10.24 5.57 -9.39
CA ILE A 182 -10.52 6.01 -10.77
C ILE A 182 -10.19 7.49 -10.94
N HIS A 183 -10.63 8.34 -10.01
CA HIS A 183 -10.36 9.78 -10.03
C HIS A 183 -8.86 10.07 -9.98
N ARG A 184 -8.12 9.37 -9.13
CA ARG A 184 -6.66 9.53 -9.06
C ARG A 184 -5.99 9.13 -10.37
N LEU A 185 -6.43 8.03 -10.98
CA LEU A 185 -5.86 7.57 -12.24
C LEU A 185 -6.27 8.46 -13.43
N SER A 186 -7.46 9.06 -13.45
CA SER A 186 -7.85 9.97 -14.53
C SER A 186 -6.98 11.23 -14.57
N ILE A 187 -6.42 11.67 -13.43
CA ILE A 187 -5.43 12.76 -13.41
C ILE A 187 -4.18 12.40 -14.24
N PHE A 188 -3.81 11.12 -14.30
CA PHE A 188 -2.64 10.64 -15.04
C PHE A 188 -2.95 10.20 -16.49
N ASP A 189 -4.23 10.10 -16.86
CA ASP A 189 -4.66 9.71 -18.21
C ASP A 189 -4.90 10.92 -19.14
N ASP A 190 -4.82 12.16 -18.63
CA ASP A 190 -4.88 13.35 -19.48
C ASP A 190 -3.56 13.53 -20.24
N ASP A 191 -3.61 13.53 -21.58
CA ASP A 191 -2.43 13.80 -22.43
C ASP A 191 -1.72 15.12 -22.06
N ALA A 192 -2.48 16.07 -21.51
CA ALA A 192 -1.97 17.33 -20.96
C ALA A 192 -1.09 17.12 -19.72
N SER A 193 -1.46 16.24 -18.79
CA SER A 193 -0.67 15.97 -17.58
C SER A 193 0.58 15.15 -17.89
N ILE A 194 0.52 14.25 -18.89
CA ILE A 194 1.69 13.56 -19.42
C ILE A 194 2.67 14.56 -20.06
N SER A 195 2.17 15.53 -20.83
CA SER A 195 2.98 16.60 -21.42
C SER A 195 3.65 17.47 -20.35
N GLU A 196 2.92 17.87 -19.30
CA GLU A 196 3.47 18.64 -18.18
C GLU A 196 4.53 17.85 -17.39
N ILE A 197 4.30 16.56 -17.15
CA ILE A 197 5.28 15.68 -16.50
C ILE A 197 6.53 15.55 -17.35
N GLN A 198 6.38 15.40 -18.68
CA GLN A 198 7.52 15.33 -19.61
C GLN A 198 8.31 16.65 -19.59
N GLN A 199 7.62 17.79 -19.59
CA GLN A 199 8.24 19.11 -19.49
C GLN A 199 9.01 19.29 -18.18
N ALA A 200 8.44 18.83 -17.06
CA ALA A 200 9.10 18.87 -15.76
C ALA A 200 10.32 17.94 -15.72
N LEU A 201 10.25 16.76 -16.35
CA LEU A 201 11.36 15.83 -16.45
C LEU A 201 12.51 16.42 -17.29
N ASP A 202 12.19 17.04 -18.42
CA ASP A 202 13.16 17.70 -19.29
C ASP A 202 13.83 18.89 -18.60
N LEU A 203 13.06 19.68 -17.84
CA LEU A 203 13.60 20.76 -17.02
C LEU A 203 14.52 20.23 -15.91
N GLY A 204 14.14 19.13 -15.26
CA GLY A 204 14.97 18.43 -14.27
C GLY A 204 16.29 17.94 -14.85
N ASN A 205 16.26 17.29 -16.01
CA ASN A 205 17.45 16.80 -16.71
C ASN A 205 18.37 17.96 -17.14
N LYS A 206 17.80 19.06 -17.64
CA LYS A 206 18.57 20.27 -17.98
C LYS A 206 19.25 20.87 -16.75
N THR A 207 18.55 20.93 -15.62
CA THR A 207 19.10 21.45 -14.36
C THR A 207 20.23 20.56 -13.84
N LEU A 208 20.08 19.23 -13.95
CA LEU A 208 21.11 18.27 -13.60
C LEU A 208 22.37 18.42 -14.46
N SER A 209 22.20 18.55 -15.78
CA SER A 209 23.30 18.77 -16.72
C SER A 209 24.07 20.07 -16.42
N ASN A 210 23.35 21.17 -16.16
CA ASN A 210 23.97 22.43 -15.75
C ASN A 210 24.74 22.31 -14.44
N SER A 211 24.19 21.58 -13.47
CA SER A 211 24.85 21.33 -12.19
C SER A 211 26.12 20.50 -12.35
N GLN A 212 26.11 19.51 -13.24
CA GLN A 212 27.30 18.71 -13.58
C GLN A 212 28.38 19.57 -14.24
N ALA A 213 28.01 20.43 -15.19
CA ALA A 213 28.95 21.36 -15.82
C ALA A 213 29.61 22.30 -14.79
N ALA A 214 28.83 22.86 -13.86
CA ALA A 214 29.35 23.71 -12.79
C ALA A 214 30.30 22.97 -11.83
N ILE A 215 30.02 21.68 -11.56
CA ILE A 215 30.91 20.84 -10.75
C ILE A 215 32.25 20.63 -11.45
N GLU A 216 32.26 20.35 -12.75
CA GLU A 216 33.50 20.18 -13.52
C GLU A 216 34.32 21.48 -13.60
N GLU A 217 33.66 22.63 -13.77
CA GLU A 217 34.34 23.93 -13.72
C GLU A 217 34.99 24.18 -12.35
N ASN A 218 34.28 23.89 -11.26
CA ASN A 218 34.83 24.05 -9.90
C ASN A 218 35.98 23.07 -9.61
N LYS A 219 35.96 21.86 -10.17
CA LYS A 219 37.09 20.92 -10.08
C LYS A 219 38.33 21.48 -10.77
N LEU A 220 38.17 22.12 -11.93
CA LEU A 220 39.28 22.75 -12.65
C LEU A 220 39.90 23.89 -11.81
N LYS A 221 39.08 24.81 -11.30
CA LYS A 221 39.53 25.89 -10.41
C LYS A 221 40.24 25.37 -9.16
N LEU A 222 39.74 24.27 -8.58
CA LEU A 222 40.37 23.65 -7.43
C LEU A 222 41.75 23.06 -7.78
N SER A 223 41.92 22.49 -8.97
CA SER A 223 43.23 22.01 -9.42
C SER A 223 44.24 23.15 -9.61
N GLU A 224 43.82 24.28 -10.20
CA GLU A 224 44.67 25.47 -10.34
C GLU A 224 45.06 26.03 -8.97
N MET A 225 44.12 26.14 -8.02
CA MET A 225 44.42 26.58 -6.67
C MET A 225 45.42 25.66 -5.95
N ARG A 226 45.30 24.34 -6.13
CA ARG A 226 46.25 23.36 -5.55
C ARG A 226 47.64 23.53 -6.14
N GLU A 227 47.75 23.81 -7.43
CA GLU A 227 49.03 24.07 -8.08
C GLU A 227 49.68 25.33 -7.53
N LEU A 228 48.91 26.44 -7.42
CA LEU A 228 49.39 27.69 -6.83
C LEU A 228 49.85 27.52 -5.38
N LEU A 229 49.11 26.77 -4.56
CA LEU A 229 49.50 26.45 -3.19
C LEU A 229 50.82 25.66 -3.15
N THR A 230 50.98 24.68 -4.04
CA THR A 230 52.19 23.87 -4.15
C THR A 230 53.40 24.75 -4.55
N GLN A 231 53.21 25.67 -5.48
CA GLN A 231 54.25 26.63 -5.87
C GLN A 231 54.61 27.59 -4.73
N GLY A 232 53.62 28.10 -4.01
CA GLY A 232 53.81 28.95 -2.83
C GLY A 232 54.59 28.25 -1.70
N GLN A 233 54.28 26.98 -1.43
CA GLN A 233 55.02 26.18 -0.45
C GLN A 233 56.49 26.01 -0.82
N LYS A 234 56.79 25.68 -2.09
CA LYS A 234 58.18 25.58 -2.58
C LYS A 234 58.95 26.88 -2.43
N LEU A 235 58.32 28.03 -2.70
CA LEU A 235 58.93 29.34 -2.52
C LEU A 235 59.20 29.66 -1.04
N TYR A 236 58.24 29.34 -0.17
CA TYR A 236 58.39 29.51 1.28
C TYR A 236 59.54 28.67 1.85
N GLU A 237 59.64 27.39 1.49
CA GLU A 237 60.74 26.52 1.89
C GLU A 237 62.10 27.08 1.43
N LYS A 238 62.20 27.52 0.17
CA LYS A 238 63.43 28.12 -0.38
C LYS A 238 63.87 29.38 0.38
N ASN A 239 62.92 30.24 0.75
CA ASN A 239 63.19 31.45 1.52
C ASN A 239 63.56 31.16 2.98
N THR A 240 62.94 30.15 3.60
CA THR A 240 63.23 29.74 4.98
C THR A 240 64.64 29.15 5.09
N VAL A 241 65.06 28.34 4.11
CA VAL A 241 66.43 27.83 4.02
C VAL A 241 67.43 28.99 3.84
N SER A 242 67.08 29.99 3.04
CA SER A 242 67.94 31.18 2.84
C SER A 242 68.07 32.01 4.12
N GLN A 243 66.99 32.24 4.87
CA GLN A 243 67.03 32.96 6.15
C GLN A 243 67.81 32.21 7.24
N GLN A 244 67.70 30.88 7.30
CA GLN A 244 68.53 30.08 8.20
C GLN A 244 70.01 30.20 7.84
N PHE A 245 70.36 30.23 6.55
CA PHE A 245 71.74 30.42 6.09
C PHE A 245 72.33 31.78 6.51
N PHE A 246 71.51 32.84 6.52
CA PHE A 246 71.94 34.18 6.97
C PHE A 246 72.10 34.33 8.48
N ASN A 247 71.44 33.49 9.29
CA ASN A 247 71.59 33.52 10.75
C ASN A 247 72.81 32.73 11.27
N TYR A 248 73.57 32.07 10.39
CA TYR A 248 74.79 31.32 10.71
C TYR A 248 76.09 31.98 10.18
N LEU A 249 75.99 33.20 9.63
CA LEU A 249 77.11 34.06 9.24
C LEU A 249 77.22 35.24 10.21
#